data_AF-A0A2N3IWU2-F1
#
_entry.id   AF-A0A2N3IWU2-F1
#
_cell.length_a   1.000
_cell.length_b   1.000
_cell.length_c   1.000
_cell.angle_alpha   90.00
_cell.angle_beta   90.00
_cell.angle_gamma   90.00
#
_symmetry.space_group_name_H-M   'P 1'
#
loop_
_entity.id
_entity.type
_entity.pdbx_description
1 polymer ?
#
loop_
_entity_poly.entity_id
_entity_poly.type
_entity_poly.pdbx_seq_one_letter_code
_entity_poly.pdbx_strand_id
1 'polypeptide(L)' 'MSHQLTFADSEFNGKRRKTRKEIFLARMDALLPWSRMLGVIEPVYPKAGNGRRPYPLDTMLRIHCMQQWYNLSDGA' A
#
# COMPACT_ATOMS: atom_id res chain seq x y z
N MET A 1 -8.33 -20.62 -7.15
CA MET A 1 -8.75 -20.35 -8.54
C MET A 1 -7.57 -19.72 -9.26
N SER A 2 -7.06 -20.36 -10.30
CA SER A 2 -5.94 -19.85 -11.11
C SER A 2 -6.39 -18.60 -11.87
N HIS A 3 -5.73 -17.48 -11.62
CA HIS A 3 -5.96 -16.24 -12.37
C HIS A 3 -5.41 -16.44 -13.79
N GLN A 4 -6.26 -16.85 -14.73
CA GLN A 4 -5.89 -17.01 -16.13
C GLN A 4 -5.84 -15.63 -16.77
N LEU A 5 -4.62 -15.13 -16.99
CA LEU A 5 -4.38 -13.86 -17.66
C LEU A 5 -4.79 -14.00 -19.13
N THR A 6 -5.63 -13.09 -19.61
CA THR A 6 -5.97 -13.05 -21.04
C THR A 6 -4.78 -12.54 -21.85
N PHE A 7 -4.79 -12.75 -23.16
CA PHE A 7 -3.72 -12.27 -24.04
C PHE A 7 -3.55 -10.75 -23.93
N ALA A 8 -4.66 -10.01 -23.80
CA ALA A 8 -4.66 -8.57 -23.55
C ALA A 8 -4.03 -8.19 -22.21
N ASP A 9 -4.29 -8.95 -21.13
CA ASP A 9 -3.70 -8.71 -19.80
C ASP A 9 -2.18 -8.95 -19.81
N SER A 10 -1.72 -9.97 -20.53
CA SER A 10 -0.29 -10.28 -20.68
C SER A 10 0.46 -9.20 -21.47
N GLU A 11 -0.11 -8.71 -22.57
CA GLU A 11 0.49 -7.63 -23.36
C GLU A 11 0.56 -6.31 -22.59
N PHE A 12 -0.45 -6.03 -21.76
CA PHE A 12 -0.50 -4.82 -20.95
C PHE A 12 0.47 -4.87 -19.76
N ASN A 13 0.59 -6.01 -19.08
CA ASN A 13 1.49 -6.16 -17.94
C ASN A 13 2.98 -5.97 -18.28
N GLY A 14 3.42 -6.34 -19.49
CA GLY A 14 4.80 -6.16 -19.93
C GLY A 14 5.16 -4.74 -20.38
N LYS A 15 4.17 -3.93 -20.79
CA LYS A 15 4.39 -2.60 -21.41
C LYS A 15 3.83 -1.43 -20.59
N ARG A 16 3.21 -1.69 -19.44
CA ARG A 16 2.63 -0.65 -18.60
C ARG A 16 3.71 0.27 -18.03
N ARG A 17 3.62 1.56 -18.38
CA ARG A 17 4.46 2.60 -17.78
C ARG A 17 4.16 2.67 -16.28
N LYS A 18 5.17 2.42 -15.44
CA LYS A 18 5.04 2.59 -13.99
C LYS A 18 4.78 4.06 -13.66
N THR A 19 3.78 4.31 -12.84
CA THR A 19 3.47 5.64 -12.33
C THR A 19 4.56 6.08 -11.33
N ARG A 20 4.70 7.39 -11.12
CA ARG A 20 5.64 7.91 -10.12
C ARG A 20 5.37 7.34 -8.72
N LYS A 21 4.08 7.15 -8.38
CA LYS A 21 3.63 6.58 -7.11
C LYS A 21 4.05 5.12 -6.94
N GLU A 22 3.93 4.30 -7.99
CA GLU A 22 4.38 2.90 -7.98
C GLU A 22 5.89 2.79 -7.83
N ILE A 23 6.65 3.64 -8.53
CA ILE A 23 8.11 3.67 -8.40
C ILE A 23 8.52 4.06 -6.97
N PHE A 24 7.83 5.05 -6.39
CA PHE A 24 8.08 5.49 -5.03
C PHE A 24 7.80 4.39 -4.00
N LEU A 25 6.62 3.74 -4.06
CA LEU A 25 6.28 2.62 -3.19
C LEU A 25 7.31 1.49 -3.29
N ALA A 26 7.73 1.11 -4.51
CA ALA A 26 8.73 0.07 -4.69
C ALA A 26 10.09 0.43 -4.05
N ARG A 27 10.48 1.71 -4.08
CA ARG A 27 11.69 2.18 -3.38
C ARG A 27 11.51 2.14 -1.87
N MET A 28 10.35 2.51 -1.36
CA MET A 28 10.06 2.42 0.08
C MET A 28 10.07 0.98 0.58
N ASP A 29 9.52 0.04 -0.19
CA ASP A 29 9.55 -1.40 0.11
C ASP A 29 10.99 -1.92 0.26
N ALA A 30 11.95 -1.37 -0.50
CA ALA A 30 13.36 -1.73 -0.39
C ALA A 30 14.11 -1.01 0.75
N LEU A 31 13.71 0.21 1.10
CA LEU A 31 14.46 1.08 2.02
C LEU A 31 13.97 1.02 3.47
N LEU A 32 12.68 0.76 3.69
CA LEU A 32 12.10 0.85 5.03
C LEU A 32 12.00 -0.50 5.73
N PRO A 33 12.26 -0.55 7.05
CA PRO A 33 12.10 -1.76 7.84
C PRO A 33 10.62 -1.98 8.21
N TRP A 34 9.79 -2.32 7.22
CA TRP A 34 8.33 -2.44 7.37
C TRP A 34 7.91 -3.32 8.54
N SER A 35 8.49 -4.52 8.67
CA SER A 35 8.15 -5.44 9.76
C SER A 35 8.37 -4.81 11.15
N ARG A 36 9.44 -4.01 11.32
CA ARG A 36 9.71 -3.30 12.57
C ARG A 36 8.69 -2.20 12.81
N MET A 37 8.35 -1.43 11.78
CA MET A 37 7.36 -0.35 11.88
C MET A 37 5.98 -0.90 12.22
N LEU A 38 5.54 -1.96 11.53
CA LEU A 38 4.28 -2.62 11.80
C LEU A 38 4.24 -3.17 13.23
N GLY A 39 5.29 -3.84 13.70
CA GLY A 39 5.34 -4.38 15.06
C GLY A 39 5.24 -3.33 16.17
N VAL A 40 5.66 -2.09 15.91
CA VAL A 40 5.49 -0.97 16.85
C VAL A 40 4.05 -0.45 16.86
N ILE A 41 3.36 -0.48 15.72
CA ILE A 41 2.02 0.11 15.56
C ILE A 41 0.91 -0.92 15.86
N GLU A 42 1.13 -2.19 15.56
CA GLU A 42 0.16 -3.27 15.73
C GLU A 42 -0.50 -3.32 17.12
N PRO A 43 0.20 -3.10 18.25
CA PRO A 43 -0.43 -3.14 19.58
C PRO A 43 -1.52 -2.08 19.79
N VAL A 44 -1.39 -0.94 19.12
CA VAL A 44 -2.32 0.21 19.24
C VAL A 44 -3.28 0.30 18.05
N TYR A 45 -3.11 -0.54 17.02
CA TYR A 45 -3.93 -0.49 15.83
C TYR A 45 -5.35 -1.00 16.12
N PRO A 46 -6.41 -0.33 15.63
CA PRO A 46 -7.77 -0.75 15.89
C PRO A 46 -8.02 -2.20 15.46
N LYS A 47 -8.56 -2.99 16.39
CA LYS A 47 -9.00 -4.36 16.11
C LYS A 47 -10.46 -4.34 15.68
N ALA A 48 -10.84 -5.31 14.83
CA ALA A 48 -12.23 -5.43 14.41
C ALA A 48 -13.15 -5.67 15.63
N GLY A 49 -14.07 -4.74 15.86
CA GLY A 49 -15.19 -4.90 16.79
C GLY A 49 -16.50 -5.15 16.05
N ASN A 50 -17.63 -4.75 16.64
CA ASN A 50 -18.97 -4.90 16.04
C ASN A 50 -19.30 -3.85 14.94
N GLY A 51 -18.34 -3.00 14.57
CA GLY A 51 -18.52 -1.90 13.63
C GLY A 51 -17.78 -2.10 12.30
N ARG A 52 -17.52 -0.98 11.60
CA ARG A 52 -16.73 -0.99 10.37
C ARG A 52 -15.34 -1.56 10.66
N ARG A 53 -14.95 -2.59 9.91
CA ARG A 53 -13.63 -3.19 10.04
C ARG A 53 -12.56 -2.18 9.60
N PRO A 54 -11.53 -1.96 10.42
CA PRO A 54 -10.35 -1.23 10.01
C PRO A 54 -9.72 -1.89 8.77
N TYR A 55 -9.12 -1.06 7.91
CA TYR A 55 -8.29 -1.58 6.82
C TYR A 55 -7.08 -2.34 7.40
N PRO A 56 -6.42 -3.23 6.65
CA PRO A 56 -5.18 -3.84 7.10
C PRO A 56 -4.15 -2.76 7.45
N LEU A 57 -3.46 -2.93 8.59
CA LEU A 57 -2.46 -2.00 9.09
C LEU A 57 -1.40 -1.67 8.02
N ASP A 58 -0.90 -2.71 7.36
CA ASP A 58 0.11 -2.64 6.31
C ASP A 58 -0.31 -1.75 5.12
N THR A 59 -1.59 -1.84 4.73
CA THR A 59 -2.18 -1.01 3.68
C THR A 59 -2.34 0.43 4.15
N MET A 60 -2.89 0.66 5.34
CA MET A 60 -3.11 2.03 5.84
C MET A 60 -1.80 2.77 6.08
N LEU A 61 -0.78 2.08 6.59
CA LEU A 61 0.53 2.69 6.79
C LEU A 61 1.10 3.18 5.46
N ARG A 62 1.05 2.35 4.40
CA ARG A 62 1.46 2.76 3.05
C ARG A 62 0.65 3.93 2.50
N ILE A 63 -0.66 3.98 2.77
CA ILE A 63 -1.51 5.12 2.37
C ILE A 63 -1.07 6.40 3.08
N HIS A 64 -0.87 6.36 4.39
CA HIS A 64 -0.43 7.53 5.15
C HIS A 64 0.94 8.03 4.72
N CYS A 65 1.87 7.11 4.48
CA CYS A 65 3.15 7.41 3.86
C CYS A 65 2.95 8.18 2.53
N MET A 66 2.18 7.62 1.61
CA MET A 66 1.91 8.24 0.32
C MET A 66 1.26 9.63 0.45
N GLN A 67 0.32 9.79 1.38
CA GLN A 67 -0.33 11.07 1.65
C GLN A 67 0.66 12.12 2.14
N GLN A 68 1.51 11.76 3.11
CA GLN A 68 2.51 12.65 3.70
C GLN A 68 3.56 13.10 2.67
N TRP A 69 4.06 12.20 1.83
CA TRP A 69 5.15 12.51 0.89
C TRP A 69 4.69 13.20 -0.40
N TYR A 70 3.43 13.04 -0.79
CA TYR A 70 2.86 13.71 -1.96
C TYR A 70 1.98 14.89 -1.60
N ASN A 71 1.93 15.31 -0.33
CA ASN A 71 1.01 16.35 0.17
C ASN A 71 -0.44 16.09 -0.27
N LEU A 72 -0.88 14.83 -0.21
CA LEU A 72 -2.25 14.41 -0.54
C LEU A 72 -3.14 14.32 0.71
N SER A 73 -2.62 14.65 1.89
CA SER A 73 -3.46 14.90 3.05
C SER A 73 -4.30 16.15 2.78
N ASP A 74 -5.57 16.15 3.18
CA ASP A 74 -6.37 17.37 3.18
C ASP A 74 -5.59 18.45 3.94
N GLY A 75 -5.37 19.59 3.28
CA GLY A 75 -4.70 20.73 3.90
C GLY A 75 -5.49 21.16 5.13
N ALA A 76 -4.82 21.21 6.28
CA ALA A 76 -5.35 21.84 7.48
C ALA A 76 -5.59 23.34 7.25
#